data_AF-A0A7M3W8D1-F1
#
_entry.id   AF-A0A7M3W8D1-F1
#
_cell.length_a   1.000
_cell.length_b   1.000
_cell.length_c   1.000
_cell.angle_alpha   90.00
_cell.angle_beta   90.00
_cell.angle_gamma   90.00
#
_symmetry.space_group_name_H-M   'P 1'
#
loop_
_entity.id
_entity.type
_entity.pdbx_description
1 polymer ?
#
loop_
_entity_poly.entity_id
_entity_poly.type
_entity_poly.pdbx_seq_one_letter_code
_entity_poly.pdbx_strand_id
1 'polypeptide(L)'
;EAAQLDGVSSWDSFRHLTLPNLKSALVPLSLLGFIWTFNMFNVIYLLTDGGPDLYFGEPGQTDILITYVYDVAFRDGAYGVAAAWSVVIFFMLLAFSWTYMKRTNATEATV
;
A
#
# COMPACT_ATOMS: atom_id res chain seq x y z
N GLU A 1 -21.80 -14.15 22.88
CA GLU A 1 -22.81 -14.74 23.78
C GLU A 1 -23.65 -13.67 24.49
N ALA A 2 -23.06 -12.68 25.16
CA ALA A 2 -23.84 -11.55 25.73
C ALA A 2 -24.65 -10.74 24.69
N ALA A 3 -24.06 -10.38 23.53
CA ALA A 3 -24.77 -9.61 22.50
C ALA A 3 -25.96 -10.36 21.85
N GLN A 4 -25.95 -11.70 21.86
CA GLN A 4 -27.07 -12.51 21.38
C GLN A 4 -28.19 -12.63 22.43
N LEU A 5 -27.84 -12.53 23.72
CA LEU A 5 -28.81 -12.49 24.81
C LEU A 5 -29.54 -11.14 24.88
N ASP A 6 -28.88 -10.05 24.47
CA ASP A 6 -29.44 -8.68 24.47
C ASP A 6 -30.23 -8.31 23.19
N GLY A 7 -30.48 -9.25 22.28
CA GLY A 7 -31.28 -9.01 21.07
C GLY A 7 -30.66 -8.02 20.07
N VAL A 8 -29.35 -7.81 20.12
CA VAL A 8 -28.62 -6.88 19.24
C VAL A 8 -28.56 -7.43 17.81
N SER A 9 -28.85 -6.59 16.82
CA SER A 9 -28.76 -6.92 15.39
C SER A 9 -27.35 -7.40 15.02
N SER A 10 -27.24 -8.39 14.12
CA SER A 10 -25.97 -8.90 13.62
C SER A 10 -25.04 -7.81 13.07
N TRP A 11 -25.61 -6.76 12.47
CA TRP A 11 -24.85 -5.62 11.97
C TRP A 11 -24.26 -4.76 13.09
N ASP A 12 -25.04 -4.52 14.15
CA ASP A 12 -24.57 -3.77 15.31
C ASP A 12 -23.52 -4.54 16.10
N SER A 13 -23.69 -5.87 16.21
CA SER A 13 -22.67 -6.74 16.78
C SER A 13 -21.38 -6.73 15.97
N PHE A 14 -21.46 -6.77 14.64
CA PHE A 14 -20.28 -6.70 13.78
C PHE A 14 -19.54 -5.37 13.92
N ARG A 15 -20.26 -4.25 13.82
CA ARG A 15 -19.68 -2.90 13.82
C ARG A 15 -19.09 -2.50 15.18
N HIS A 16 -19.72 -2.90 16.29
CA HIS A 16 -19.32 -2.44 17.63
C HIS A 16 -18.53 -3.47 18.45
N LEU A 17 -18.59 -4.77 18.12
CA LEU A 17 -17.80 -5.79 18.80
C LEU A 17 -16.72 -6.39 17.90
N THR A 18 -17.10 -6.93 16.74
CA THR A 18 -16.15 -7.69 15.90
C THR A 18 -15.12 -6.78 15.23
N LEU A 19 -15.55 -5.70 14.59
CA LEU A 19 -14.69 -4.80 13.83
C LEU A 19 -13.63 -4.08 14.70
N PRO A 20 -13.97 -3.56 15.91
CA PRO A 20 -12.96 -2.95 16.79
C PRO A 20 -11.93 -3.96 17.30
N ASN A 21 -12.35 -5.19 17.65
CA ASN A 21 -11.45 -6.24 18.10
C ASN A 21 -10.49 -6.71 17.00
N LEU A 22 -10.93 -6.73 15.74
CA LEU A 22 -10.08 -7.07 14.60
C LEU A 22 -9.15 -5.93 14.18
N LYS A 23 -9.43 -4.68 14.58
CA LYS A 23 -8.64 -3.51 14.18
C LYS A 23 -7.15 -3.67 14.52
N SER A 24 -6.81 -4.24 15.67
CA SER A 24 -5.41 -4.45 16.09
C SER A 24 -4.61 -5.31 15.11
N ALA A 25 -5.24 -6.29 14.46
CA ALA A 25 -4.61 -7.14 13.45
C ALA A 25 -4.76 -6.58 12.03
N LEU A 26 -5.92 -6.01 11.68
CA LEU A 26 -6.20 -5.51 10.34
C LEU A 26 -5.34 -4.30 9.95
N VAL A 27 -4.95 -3.48 10.92
CA VAL A 27 -4.17 -2.26 10.69
C VAL A 27 -2.76 -2.58 10.17
N PRO A 28 -1.93 -3.38 10.86
CA PRO A 28 -0.63 -3.77 10.29
C PRO A 28 -0.79 -4.58 9.01
N LEU A 29 -1.76 -5.50 8.92
CA LEU A 29 -1.99 -6.31 7.71
C LEU A 29 -2.33 -5.47 6.48
N SER A 30 -3.20 -4.47 6.64
CA SER A 30 -3.58 -3.58 5.53
C SER A 30 -2.43 -2.64 5.14
N LEU A 31 -1.59 -2.20 6.08
CA LEU A 31 -0.38 -1.47 5.76
C LEU A 31 0.60 -2.32 4.94
N LEU A 32 0.85 -3.57 5.36
CA LEU A 32 1.68 -4.50 4.59
C LEU A 32 1.10 -4.75 3.20
N GLY A 33 -0.22 -4.97 3.11
CA GLY A 33 -0.93 -5.12 1.84
C GLY A 33 -0.77 -3.90 0.95
N PHE A 34 -0.89 -2.69 1.49
CA PHE A 34 -0.67 -1.45 0.76
C PHE A 34 0.76 -1.36 0.21
N ILE A 35 1.78 -1.63 1.03
CA ILE A 35 3.19 -1.59 0.61
C ILE A 35 3.42 -2.62 -0.52
N TRP A 36 2.85 -3.81 -0.40
CA TRP A 36 2.94 -4.85 -1.42
C TRP A 36 2.31 -4.41 -2.74
N THR A 37 1.08 -3.90 -2.70
CA THR A 37 0.36 -3.42 -3.88
C THR A 37 1.05 -2.20 -4.51
N PHE A 38 1.59 -1.28 -3.71
CA PHE A 38 2.32 -0.12 -4.21
C PHE A 38 3.58 -0.51 -4.99
N ASN A 39 4.24 -1.59 -4.59
CA ASN A 39 5.46 -2.12 -5.25
C ASN A 39 5.16 -3.31 -6.17
N MET A 40 3.95 -3.39 -6.73
CA MET A 40 3.49 -4.54 -7.52
C MET A 40 4.03 -4.54 -8.96
N PHE A 41 5.37 -4.53 -9.08
CA PHE A 41 6.12 -4.44 -10.34
C PHE A 41 5.69 -5.49 -11.36
N ASN A 42 5.66 -6.77 -10.96
CA ASN A 42 5.47 -7.89 -11.88
C ASN A 42 4.19 -7.80 -12.70
N VAL A 43 3.09 -7.31 -12.11
CA VAL A 43 1.81 -7.28 -12.81
C VAL A 43 1.81 -6.22 -13.90
N ILE A 44 2.27 -5.01 -13.59
CA ILE A 44 2.32 -3.93 -14.58
C ILE A 44 3.33 -4.25 -15.68
N TYR A 45 4.54 -4.70 -15.31
CA TYR A 45 5.59 -5.03 -16.25
C TYR A 45 5.20 -6.16 -17.21
N LEU A 46 4.56 -7.23 -16.70
CA LEU A 46 4.22 -8.39 -17.53
C LEU A 46 2.93 -8.22 -18.35
N LEU A 47 1.93 -7.48 -17.86
CA LEU A 47 0.66 -7.33 -18.59
C LEU A 47 0.66 -6.17 -19.57
N THR A 48 1.24 -5.04 -19.16
CA THR A 48 1.12 -3.78 -19.90
C THR A 48 2.46 -3.18 -20.27
N ASP A 49 3.54 -3.59 -19.60
CA ASP A 49 4.88 -3.04 -19.76
C ASP A 49 4.90 -1.49 -19.63
N GLY A 50 4.08 -0.96 -18.72
CA GLY A 50 3.87 0.48 -18.51
C GLY A 50 2.91 1.16 -19.51
N GLY A 51 2.64 0.52 -20.64
CA GLY A 51 1.94 1.15 -21.75
C GLY A 51 0.43 1.42 -21.54
N PRO A 52 -0.17 2.23 -22.42
CA PRO A 52 0.46 2.90 -23.56
C PRO A 52 1.27 4.13 -23.14
N ASP A 53 2.38 4.36 -23.84
CA ASP A 53 3.17 5.59 -23.69
C ASP A 53 2.47 6.73 -24.43
N LEU A 54 2.26 7.84 -23.73
CA LEU A 54 1.62 9.01 -24.34
C LEU A 54 2.60 9.81 -25.21
N TYR A 55 3.87 9.88 -24.82
CA TYR A 55 4.93 10.60 -25.51
C TYR A 55 6.27 9.87 -25.36
N PHE A 56 7.19 10.09 -26.30
CA PHE A 56 8.51 9.45 -26.29
C PHE A 56 9.35 9.90 -25.09
N GLY A 57 9.78 8.95 -24.26
CA GLY A 57 10.61 9.20 -23.07
C GLY A 57 9.82 9.61 -21.82
N GLU A 58 8.49 9.55 -21.85
CA GLU A 58 7.63 9.74 -20.68
C GLU A 58 7.18 8.40 -20.08
N PRO A 59 6.79 8.36 -18.79
CA PRO A 59 6.17 7.18 -18.20
C PRO A 59 4.90 6.80 -18.96
N GLY A 60 4.66 5.50 -19.11
CA GLY A 60 3.44 5.01 -19.72
C GLY A 60 2.22 5.18 -18.79
N GLN A 61 1.01 5.10 -19.35
CA GLN A 61 -0.22 5.38 -18.60
C GLN A 61 -0.50 4.40 -17.46
N THR A 62 0.00 3.17 -17.53
CA THR A 62 -0.18 2.17 -16.48
C THR A 62 1.04 2.03 -15.59
N ASP A 63 2.10 2.80 -15.87
CA ASP A 63 3.29 2.76 -15.04
C ASP A 63 2.99 3.18 -13.61
N ILE A 64 3.58 2.40 -12.71
CA ILE A 64 3.70 2.74 -11.30
C ILE A 64 5.13 3.21 -11.06
N LEU A 65 5.36 3.90 -9.94
CA LEU A 65 6.67 4.47 -9.64
C LEU A 65 7.82 3.46 -9.73
N ILE A 66 7.59 2.20 -9.35
CA ILE A 66 8.63 1.16 -9.42
C ILE A 66 8.89 0.67 -10.86
N THR A 67 7.90 0.61 -11.75
CA THR A 67 8.11 0.23 -13.16
C THR A 67 8.82 1.33 -13.92
N TYR A 68 8.44 2.59 -13.67
CA TYR A 68 9.18 3.72 -14.23
C TYR A 68 10.66 3.75 -13.78
N VAL A 69 10.94 3.51 -12.50
CA VAL A 69 12.33 3.45 -11.99
C VAL A 69 13.12 2.31 -12.64
N TYR A 70 12.46 1.18 -12.91
CA TYR A 70 13.09 0.08 -13.64
C TYR A 70 13.48 0.51 -15.05
N ASP A 71 12.60 1.20 -15.77
CA ASP A 71 12.88 1.71 -17.11
C ASP A 71 14.06 2.69 -17.11
N VAL A 72 14.08 3.64 -16.18
CA VAL A 72 15.21 4.57 -16.00
C VAL A 72 16.53 3.83 -15.72
N ALA A 73 16.48 2.74 -14.94
CA ALA A 73 17.68 1.98 -14.61
C ALA A 73 18.20 1.13 -15.79
N PHE A 74 17.30 0.41 -16.47
CA PHE A 74 17.67 -0.68 -17.37
C PHE A 74 17.40 -0.39 -18.85
N ARG A 75 16.44 0.47 -19.19
CA ARG A 75 16.22 0.93 -20.57
C ARG A 75 17.12 2.13 -20.89
N ASP A 76 17.16 3.12 -20.00
CA ASP A 76 17.98 4.31 -20.19
C ASP A 76 19.43 4.15 -19.69
N GLY A 77 19.68 3.13 -18.87
CA GLY A 77 20.99 2.90 -18.25
C GLY A 77 21.36 3.91 -17.15
N ALA A 78 20.41 4.72 -16.69
CA ALA A 78 20.61 5.81 -15.75
C ALA A 78 20.47 5.35 -14.29
N TYR A 79 21.31 4.39 -13.87
CA TYR A 79 21.27 3.78 -12.53
C TYR A 79 21.30 4.77 -11.36
N GLY A 80 22.07 5.87 -11.49
CA GLY A 80 22.15 6.90 -10.45
C GLY A 80 20.81 7.65 -10.25
N VAL A 81 20.10 7.92 -11.35
CA VAL A 81 18.77 8.56 -11.32
C VAL A 81 17.74 7.59 -10.76
N ALA A 82 17.79 6.33 -11.18
CA ALA A 82 16.92 5.28 -10.63
C ALA A 82 17.12 5.07 -9.12
N ALA A 83 18.37 5.12 -8.64
CA ALA A 83 18.67 5.03 -7.22
C ALA A 83 18.10 6.23 -6.44
N ALA A 84 18.22 7.45 -6.98
CA ALA A 84 17.62 8.63 -6.37
C ALA A 84 16.09 8.51 -6.26
N TRP A 85 15.42 8.05 -7.32
CA TRP A 85 13.98 7.80 -7.29
C TRP A 85 13.59 6.71 -6.29
N SER A 86 14.39 5.64 -6.16
CA SER A 86 14.17 4.59 -5.16
C SER A 86 14.18 5.16 -3.73
N VAL A 87 15.08 6.11 -3.45
CA VAL A 87 15.12 6.81 -2.15
C VAL A 87 13.87 7.67 -1.94
N VAL A 88 13.38 8.35 -2.98
CA VAL A 88 12.12 9.13 -2.90
C VAL A 88 10.93 8.22 -2.59
N ILE A 89 10.82 7.08 -3.27
CA ILE A 89 9.77 6.07 -3.03
C ILE A 89 9.85 5.58 -1.58
N PHE A 90 11.06 5.29 -1.08
CA PHE A 90 11.26 4.88 0.31
C PHE A 90 10.71 5.91 1.29
N PHE A 91 11.07 7.20 1.14
CA PHE A 91 10.57 8.24 2.03
C PHE A 91 9.06 8.44 1.92
N MET A 92 8.49 8.29 0.73
CA MET A 92 7.03 8.35 0.53
C MET A 92 6.32 7.24 1.30
N LEU A 93 6.79 6.00 1.17
CA LEU A 93 6.24 4.86 1.89
C LEU A 93 6.46 4.98 3.40
N LEU A 94 7.61 5.48 3.83
CA LEU A 94 7.90 5.72 5.24
C LEU A 94 6.97 6.77 5.83
N ALA A 95 6.80 7.91 5.15
CA ALA A 95 5.91 8.99 5.60
C ALA A 95 4.44 8.53 5.64
N PHE A 96 4.00 7.79 4.62
CA PHE A 96 2.67 7.18 4.60
C PHE A 96 2.50 6.20 5.76
N SER A 97 3.40 5.23 5.91
CA SER A 97 3.36 4.19 6.95
C SER A 97 3.35 4.79 8.35
N TRP A 98 4.22 5.76 8.58
CA TRP A 98 4.31 6.48 9.85
C TRP A 98 3.01 7.22 10.18
N THR A 99 2.45 7.96 9.20
CA THR A 99 1.20 8.70 9.38
C THR A 99 0.02 7.76 9.58
N TYR A 100 -0.03 6.66 8.83
CA TYR A 100 -1.05 5.62 8.92
C TYR A 100 -1.03 4.95 10.29
N MET A 101 0.14 4.52 10.76
CA MET A 101 0.33 3.93 12.09
C MET A 101 -0.07 4.90 13.21
N LYS A 102 0.36 6.16 13.13
CA LYS A 102 0.01 7.19 14.12
C LYS A 102 -1.47 7.48 14.18
N ARG A 103 -2.15 7.58 13.03
CA ARG A 103 -3.60 7.85 12.99
C ARG A 103 -4.43 6.68 13.47
N THR A 104 -3.91 5.46 13.34
CA THR A 104 -4.71 4.27 13.57
C THR A 104 -4.58 3.73 15.00
N ASN A 105 -3.87 4.44 15.88
CA ASN A 105 -3.64 4.08 17.29
C ASN A 105 -3.28 2.60 17.45
N ALA A 106 -2.30 2.12 16.68
CA ALA A 106 -1.73 0.78 16.83
C ALA A 106 -0.95 0.61 18.17
N THR A 107 -1.30 1.38 19.20
CA THR A 107 -0.74 1.34 20.56
C THR A 107 -1.80 1.03 21.61
N GLU A 108 -3.02 0.63 21.23
CA GLU A 108 -4.03 0.12 22.17
C GLU A 108 -4.29 -1.39 22.03
N ALA A 109 -3.28 -2.14 21.57
CA ALA A 109 -3.26 -3.58 21.78
C ALA A 109 -2.22 -3.91 22.86
N THR A 110 -2.76 -4.15 24.06
CA THR A 110 -2.22 -4.92 25.21
C THR A 110 -1.09 -4.29 26.05
N VAL A 111 -1.51 -3.62 27.13
CA VAL A 111 -1.12 -4.04 28.50
C VAL A 111 -1.98 -5.23 28.88
#